data_AF-F8P941-F1
#
_entry.id   AF-F8P941-F1
#
_cell.length_a   1.000
_cell.length_b   1.000
_cell.length_c   1.000
_cell.angle_alpha   90.00
_cell.angle_beta   90.00
_cell.angle_gamma   90.00
#
_symmetry.space_group_name_H-M   'P 1'
#
loop_
_entity.id
_entity.type
_entity.pdbx_description
1 polymer ?
#
loop_
_entity_poly.entity_id
_entity_poly.type
_entity_poly.pdbx_seq_one_letter_code
_entity_poly.pdbx_strand_id
1 'polypeptide(L)'
;MIPRTSARRLETTLVSYSRQRLPRPARFYSTPTKKANAPAVAQAQLPRPDYPAFMASSAPEVPQEESLPFGNDMQGFLKRRTPYTMLPMPLPDDKSSALNDFYFTDSPTRDQLAVMDACLHNLYDVPRARQVFERLRET
;
A
#
# COMPACT_ATOMS: atom_id res chain seq x y z
N MET A 1 44.51 28.92 -62.04
CA MET A 1 44.11 28.07 -63.19
C MET A 1 42.77 27.42 -62.88
N ILE A 2 41.77 27.61 -63.75
CA ILE A 2 40.51 26.86 -63.82
C ILE A 2 40.52 26.23 -65.24
N PRO A 3 40.12 24.95 -65.47
CA PRO A 3 38.73 24.63 -65.91
C PRO A 3 38.16 23.27 -65.43
N ARG A 4 36.86 23.22 -65.04
CA ARG A 4 35.65 22.67 -65.74
C ARG A 4 35.57 21.13 -65.75
N THR A 5 34.46 20.48 -65.35
CA THR A 5 33.33 20.15 -66.25
C THR A 5 31.97 19.82 -65.56
N SER A 6 30.89 20.34 -66.17
CA SER A 6 29.49 19.84 -66.36
C SER A 6 28.83 18.87 -65.35
N ALA A 7 27.69 19.16 -64.69
CA ALA A 7 26.31 19.48 -65.13
C ALA A 7 25.38 18.26 -65.41
N ARG A 8 24.35 18.15 -64.53
CA ARG A 8 22.92 17.76 -64.71
C ARG A 8 22.48 16.31 -64.99
N ARG A 9 21.63 15.79 -64.08
CA ARG A 9 20.17 15.44 -64.24
C ARG A 9 19.66 14.92 -62.86
N LEU A 10 18.67 15.53 -62.19
CA LEU A 10 17.20 15.36 -62.32
C LEU A 10 16.82 13.86 -62.23
N GLU A 11 16.02 13.33 -61.29
CA GLU A 11 14.64 13.69 -60.96
C GLU A 11 14.17 13.09 -59.60
N THR A 12 13.30 13.85 -58.91
CA THR A 12 12.13 13.41 -58.13
C THR A 12 12.23 12.35 -57.03
N THR A 13 12.08 12.79 -55.78
CA THR A 13 10.91 12.39 -54.97
C THR A 13 10.67 13.37 -53.83
N LEU A 14 9.49 13.98 -53.90
CA LEU A 14 8.86 14.87 -52.94
C LEU A 14 8.57 14.13 -51.64
N VAL A 15 8.95 14.70 -50.48
CA VAL A 15 8.01 14.96 -49.37
C VAL A 15 8.49 16.20 -48.60
N SER A 16 7.93 17.34 -48.99
CA SER A 16 7.86 18.57 -48.21
C SER A 16 6.83 18.46 -47.06
N TYR A 17 6.89 19.42 -46.12
CA TYR A 17 5.98 19.72 -45.00
C TYR A 17 6.29 18.99 -43.68
N SER A 18 6.25 19.60 -42.49
CA SER A 18 6.02 21.00 -42.06
C SER A 18 6.35 21.03 -40.57
N ARG A 19 7.16 22.00 -40.13
CA ARG A 19 7.32 22.29 -38.69
C ARG A 19 6.08 23.04 -38.22
N GLN A 20 5.02 22.32 -37.86
CA GLN A 20 3.85 22.91 -37.23
C GLN A 20 3.70 22.39 -35.80
N ARG A 21 4.06 23.27 -34.86
CA ARG A 21 3.80 23.11 -33.42
C ARG A 21 2.29 23.21 -33.21
N LEU A 22 1.66 22.11 -32.82
CA LEU A 22 0.35 22.11 -32.17
C LEU A 22 0.57 21.92 -30.65
N PRO A 23 -0.21 22.63 -29.81
CA PRO A 23 -0.07 22.55 -28.36
C PRO A 23 -0.38 21.13 -27.93
N ARG A 24 0.56 20.49 -27.22
CA ARG A 24 0.41 19.10 -26.74
C ARG A 24 -0.95 18.97 -26.03
N PRO A 25 -1.91 18.20 -26.55
CA PRO A 25 -3.17 18.01 -25.88
C PRO A 25 -2.94 17.21 -24.60
N ALA A 26 -3.68 17.61 -23.57
CA ALA A 26 -3.70 17.06 -22.22
C ALA A 26 -3.61 15.53 -22.24
N ARG A 27 -2.70 14.99 -21.42
CA ARG A 27 -2.74 13.58 -21.03
C ARG A 27 -4.04 13.36 -20.26
N PHE A 28 -5.10 13.03 -20.99
CA PHE A 28 -6.37 12.62 -20.42
C PHE A 28 -6.14 11.37 -19.58
N TYR A 29 -6.53 11.51 -18.32
CA TYR A 29 -6.65 10.49 -17.30
C TYR A 29 -7.28 9.21 -17.87
N SER A 30 -6.73 8.06 -17.47
CA SER A 30 -7.32 6.74 -17.72
C SER A 30 -8.79 6.73 -17.33
N THR A 31 -9.69 6.70 -18.31
CA THR A 31 -11.11 6.40 -18.08
C THR A 31 -11.22 4.92 -17.70
N PRO A 32 -11.79 4.56 -16.54
CA PRO A 32 -11.96 3.15 -16.17
C PRO A 32 -13.10 2.57 -17.00
N THR A 33 -12.78 1.84 -18.07
CA THR A 33 -13.78 1.20 -18.96
C THR A 33 -14.00 -0.28 -18.68
N LYS A 34 -13.71 -0.77 -17.48
CA LYS A 34 -13.99 -2.16 -17.11
C LYS A 34 -15.10 -2.21 -16.06
N LYS A 35 -16.27 -2.72 -16.45
CA LYS A 35 -17.28 -3.16 -15.48
C LYS A 35 -16.67 -4.30 -14.67
N ALA A 36 -16.49 -4.09 -13.37
CA ALA A 36 -15.99 -5.07 -12.43
C ALA A 36 -17.07 -6.13 -12.15
N ASN A 37 -17.31 -7.02 -13.13
CA ASN A 37 -17.97 -8.30 -12.89
C ASN A 37 -16.92 -9.26 -12.32
N ALA A 38 -16.57 -9.09 -11.05
CA ALA A 38 -15.86 -10.12 -10.31
C ALA A 38 -16.91 -11.10 -9.78
N PRO A 39 -16.89 -12.40 -10.13
CA PRO A 39 -17.72 -13.38 -9.46
C PRO A 39 -17.33 -13.38 -7.98
N ALA A 40 -18.28 -13.10 -7.11
CA ALA A 40 -18.12 -13.22 -5.66
C ALA A 40 -18.06 -14.71 -5.29
N VAL A 41 -16.89 -15.33 -5.53
CA VAL A 41 -16.56 -16.61 -4.90
C VAL A 41 -16.18 -16.28 -3.47
N ALA A 42 -17.14 -16.41 -2.56
CA ALA A 42 -16.88 -16.44 -1.13
C ALA A 42 -16.00 -17.66 -0.86
N GLN A 43 -14.67 -17.46 -0.81
CA GLN A 43 -13.77 -18.46 -0.27
C GLN A 43 -13.98 -18.48 1.24
N ALA A 44 -14.49 -19.60 1.76
CA ALA A 44 -14.50 -19.86 3.19
C ALA A 44 -13.07 -19.67 3.72
N GLN A 45 -12.91 -18.84 4.75
CA GLN A 45 -11.61 -18.63 5.38
C GLN A 45 -11.17 -19.95 6.02
N LEU A 46 -10.06 -20.51 5.53
CA LEU A 46 -9.34 -21.55 6.29
C LEU A 46 -8.90 -20.90 7.63
N PRO A 47 -9.14 -21.54 8.78
CA PRO A 47 -8.68 -21.03 10.06
C PRO A 47 -7.16 -20.82 10.00
N ARG A 48 -6.70 -19.57 10.11
CA ARG A 48 -5.29 -19.24 10.22
C ARG A 48 -4.89 -19.27 11.70
N PRO A 49 -3.79 -19.92 12.07
CA PRO A 49 -3.31 -19.96 13.46
C PRO A 49 -2.78 -18.60 13.96
N ASP A 50 -2.68 -17.59 13.09
CA ASP A 50 -2.00 -16.31 13.36
C ASP A 50 -2.87 -15.22 14.02
N TYR A 51 -4.12 -15.53 14.42
CA TYR A 51 -5.00 -14.54 15.04
C TYR A 51 -4.96 -14.57 16.58
N PRO A 52 -4.99 -13.41 17.25
CA PRO A 52 -4.97 -13.33 18.71
C PRO A 52 -6.24 -13.92 19.31
N ALA A 53 -6.11 -14.53 20.50
CA ALA A 53 -7.13 -15.35 21.17
C ALA A 53 -8.50 -14.69 21.40
N PHE A 54 -8.62 -13.36 21.30
CA PHE A 54 -9.91 -12.65 21.41
C PHE A 54 -10.71 -12.61 20.09
N MET A 55 -10.12 -13.02 18.96
CA MET A 55 -10.75 -13.12 17.64
C MET A 55 -10.94 -14.57 17.19
N ALA A 56 -11.35 -15.46 18.08
CA ALA A 56 -11.68 -16.83 17.69
C ALA A 56 -12.88 -16.83 16.72
N SER A 57 -12.61 -17.01 15.43
CA SER A 57 -13.61 -17.36 14.42
C SER A 57 -13.98 -18.84 14.62
N SER A 58 -15.07 -19.10 15.34
CA SER A 58 -15.64 -20.44 15.47
C SER A 58 -16.18 -20.91 14.11
N ALA A 59 -15.48 -21.82 13.45
CA ALA A 59 -16.05 -22.66 12.39
C ALA A 59 -17.03 -23.67 13.01
N PRO A 60 -18.10 -24.09 12.31
CA PRO A 60 -19.10 -24.97 12.86
C PRO A 60 -18.73 -26.43 12.60
N GLU A 61 -18.39 -27.16 13.66
CA GLU A 61 -18.53 -28.62 13.68
C GLU A 61 -19.53 -29.00 14.78
N VAL A 62 -20.64 -29.60 14.34
CA VAL A 62 -21.71 -30.20 15.15
C VAL A 62 -21.81 -31.62 14.58
N PRO A 63 -21.93 -32.71 15.37
CA PRO A 63 -22.89 -32.81 16.47
C PRO A 63 -22.45 -33.63 17.70
N GLN A 64 -22.81 -33.18 18.90
CA GLN A 64 -23.53 -34.03 19.85
C GLN A 64 -24.05 -33.23 21.05
N GLU A 65 -25.23 -33.65 21.48
CA GLU A 65 -26.14 -33.09 22.44
C GLU A 65 -25.56 -33.00 23.86
N GLU A 66 -24.94 -31.87 24.21
CA GLU A 66 -24.96 -31.38 25.59
C GLU A 66 -25.16 -29.86 25.53
N SER A 67 -26.28 -29.41 26.09
CA SER A 67 -26.66 -28.01 26.17
C SER A 67 -25.69 -27.23 27.07
N LEU A 68 -24.54 -26.86 26.52
CA LEU A 68 -23.62 -25.91 27.13
C LEU A 68 -24.22 -24.49 27.02
N PRO A 69 -24.01 -23.59 28.01
CA PRO A 69 -24.66 -22.28 28.11
C PRO A 69 -24.24 -21.26 27.04
N PHE A 70 -23.41 -21.67 26.07
CA PHE A 70 -22.84 -20.80 25.04
C PHE A 70 -23.84 -20.35 23.96
N GLY A 71 -24.99 -21.04 23.84
CA GLY A 71 -26.01 -20.73 22.83
C GLY A 71 -26.79 -19.45 23.06
N ASN A 72 -26.66 -18.82 24.24
CA ASN A 72 -27.33 -17.56 24.61
C ASN A 72 -26.33 -16.39 24.71
N ASP A 73 -25.05 -16.69 24.96
CA ASP A 73 -23.98 -15.69 25.06
C ASP A 73 -23.64 -15.06 23.70
N MET A 74 -23.82 -15.79 22.60
CA MET A 74 -23.53 -15.28 21.26
C MET A 74 -24.50 -14.19 20.83
N GLN A 75 -25.78 -14.32 21.15
CA GLN A 75 -26.80 -13.31 20.91
C GLN A 75 -26.55 -12.10 21.80
N GLY A 76 -26.05 -12.31 23.03
CA GLY A 76 -25.56 -11.24 23.89
C GLY A 76 -24.41 -10.47 23.24
N PHE A 77 -23.40 -11.18 22.73
CA PHE A 77 -22.25 -10.58 22.07
C PHE A 77 -22.59 -9.80 20.80
N LEU A 78 -23.45 -10.34 19.93
CA LEU A 78 -23.88 -9.66 18.70
C LEU A 78 -24.77 -8.43 18.96
N LYS A 79 -25.52 -8.44 20.07
CA LYS A 79 -26.30 -7.28 20.53
C LYS A 79 -25.47 -6.24 21.27
N ARG A 80 -24.25 -6.57 21.72
CA ARG A 80 -23.36 -5.60 22.37
C ARG A 80 -22.90 -4.58 21.34
N ARG A 81 -23.03 -3.30 21.69
CA ARG A 81 -22.45 -2.21 20.91
C ARG A 81 -20.93 -2.37 20.97
N THR A 82 -20.31 -2.69 19.85
CA THR A 82 -18.85 -2.80 19.76
C THR A 82 -18.25 -1.42 20.06
N PRO A 83 -17.30 -1.31 21.02
CA PRO A 83 -16.61 -0.06 21.25
C PRO A 83 -15.74 0.25 20.01
N TYR A 84 -15.99 1.40 19.39
CA TYR A 84 -15.19 1.87 18.27
C TYR A 84 -14.12 2.83 18.78
N THR A 85 -12.87 2.57 18.41
CA THR A 85 -11.78 3.52 18.56
C THR A 85 -11.69 4.37 17.30
N MET A 86 -12.09 5.64 17.42
CA MET A 86 -11.97 6.59 16.32
C MET A 86 -10.54 7.13 16.28
N LEU A 87 -9.78 6.76 15.25
CA LEU A 87 -8.48 7.35 14.99
C LEU A 87 -8.67 8.67 14.22
N PRO A 88 -7.92 9.73 14.57
CA PRO A 88 -7.95 10.98 13.81
C PRO A 88 -7.45 10.73 12.38
N MET A 89 -7.89 11.54 11.43
CA MET A 89 -7.30 11.49 10.08
C MET A 89 -5.84 11.97 10.18
N PRO A 90 -4.90 11.30 9.48
CA PRO A 90 -3.51 11.72 9.47
C PRO A 90 -3.41 13.13 8.89
N LEU A 91 -2.53 13.95 9.47
CA LEU A 91 -2.22 15.27 8.92
C LEU A 91 -1.38 15.14 7.63
N PRO A 92 -1.40 16.16 6.75
CA PRO A 92 -0.47 16.24 5.63
C PRO A 92 0.98 16.32 6.12
N ASP A 93 1.92 15.82 5.31
CA ASP A 93 3.36 15.76 5.62
C ASP A 93 3.99 17.11 6.01
N ASP A 94 3.39 18.23 5.58
CA ASP A 94 3.85 19.59 5.89
C ASP A 94 3.51 20.07 7.32
N LYS A 95 2.72 19.30 8.09
CA LYS A 95 2.21 19.71 9.41
C LYS A 95 2.50 18.63 10.46
N SER A 96 3.20 19.00 11.54
CA SER A 96 3.41 18.14 12.70
C SER A 96 2.43 18.47 13.84
N SER A 97 2.06 17.44 14.60
CA SER A 97 1.22 17.57 15.81
C SER A 97 1.51 16.38 16.70
N ALA A 98 1.76 16.61 17.99
CA ALA A 98 2.13 15.55 18.94
C ALA A 98 1.13 14.38 18.97
N LEU A 99 -0.17 14.62 18.77
CA LEU A 99 -1.17 13.55 18.66
C LEU A 99 -1.09 12.79 17.34
N ASN A 100 -0.76 13.47 16.24
CA ASN A 100 -0.57 12.83 14.93
C ASN A 100 0.66 11.93 14.98
N ASP A 101 1.78 12.44 15.48
CA ASP A 101 3.07 11.74 15.53
C ASP A 101 3.01 10.51 16.46
N PHE A 102 2.11 10.54 17.46
CA PHE A 102 1.84 9.39 18.34
C PHE A 102 1.08 8.26 17.61
N TYR A 103 0.07 8.59 16.81
CA TYR A 103 -0.76 7.59 16.12
C TYR A 103 -0.18 7.19 14.75
N PHE A 104 0.56 8.09 14.11
CA PHE A 104 1.10 7.95 12.77
C PHE A 104 2.59 8.22 12.82
N THR A 105 3.38 7.17 12.57
CA THR A 105 4.83 7.29 12.53
C THR A 105 5.28 7.95 11.23
N ASP A 106 6.19 8.91 11.35
CA ASP A 106 6.78 9.56 10.19
C ASP A 106 7.61 8.59 9.33
N SER A 107 7.80 8.95 8.05
CA SER A 107 8.64 8.16 7.15
C SER A 107 10.07 7.94 7.66
N PRO A 108 10.77 8.91 8.28
CA PRO A 108 12.13 8.70 8.78
C PRO A 108 12.20 7.79 10.01
N THR A 109 11.25 7.89 10.94
CA THR A 109 11.22 7.01 12.12
C THR A 109 10.93 5.57 11.72
N ARG A 110 10.05 5.37 10.74
CA ARG A 110 9.78 4.07 10.14
C ARG A 110 11.01 3.45 9.48
N ASP A 111 11.82 4.25 8.79
CA ASP A 111 13.06 3.77 8.16
C ASP A 111 14.10 3.33 9.22
N GLN A 112 14.24 4.09 10.30
CA GLN A 112 15.12 3.70 11.41
C GLN A 112 14.69 2.39 12.09
N LEU A 113 13.38 2.18 12.25
CA LEU A 113 12.84 0.91 12.75
C LEU A 113 13.11 -0.25 11.78
N ALA A 114 13.00 -0.02 10.46
CA ALA A 114 13.34 -1.03 9.46
C ALA A 114 14.83 -1.40 9.49
N VAL A 115 15.71 -0.42 9.70
CA VAL A 115 17.16 -0.66 9.89
C VAL A 115 17.41 -1.48 11.15
N MET A 116 16.72 -1.18 12.26
CA MET A 116 16.83 -1.98 13.48
C MET A 116 16.41 -3.43 13.27
N ASP A 117 15.28 -3.66 12.60
CA ASP A 117 14.79 -5.01 12.29
C ASP A 117 15.79 -5.79 11.43
N ALA A 118 16.35 -5.15 10.39
CA ALA A 118 17.38 -5.75 9.57
C ALA A 118 18.66 -6.12 10.35
N CYS A 119 19.05 -5.30 11.34
CA CYS A 119 20.21 -5.58 12.20
C CYS A 119 19.95 -6.73 13.19
N LEU A 120 18.71 -6.87 13.65
CA LEU A 120 18.29 -7.93 14.57
C LEU A 120 17.96 -9.25 13.83
N HIS A 121 17.76 -9.19 12.52
CA HIS A 121 17.55 -10.38 11.71
C HIS A 121 18.76 -11.32 11.81
N ASN A 122 18.54 -12.51 12.35
CA ASN A 122 19.57 -13.51 12.67
C ASN A 122 20.68 -13.00 13.62
N LEU A 123 20.40 -11.96 14.41
CA LEU A 123 21.33 -11.38 15.39
C LEU A 123 22.66 -10.90 14.79
N TYR A 124 22.65 -10.47 13.52
CA TYR A 124 23.86 -10.11 12.78
C TYR A 124 24.61 -8.91 13.39
N ASP A 125 23.88 -7.88 13.83
CA ASP A 125 24.49 -6.64 14.35
C ASP A 125 23.66 -6.01 15.48
N VAL A 126 23.66 -6.69 16.63
CA VAL A 126 22.98 -6.23 17.85
C VAL A 126 23.53 -4.87 18.37
N PRO A 127 24.84 -4.59 18.37
CA PRO A 127 25.37 -3.31 18.83
C PRO A 127 24.86 -2.12 18.01
N ARG A 128 24.76 -2.26 16.68
CA ARG A 128 24.23 -1.21 15.82
C ARG A 128 22.73 -0.99 16.04
N ALA A 129 21.96 -2.07 16.18
CA ALA A 129 20.54 -1.97 16.52
C ALA A 129 20.33 -1.19 17.83
N ARG A 130 21.16 -1.46 18.85
CA ARG A 130 21.15 -0.71 20.12
C ARG A 130 21.46 0.76 19.91
N GLN A 131 22.46 1.11 19.11
CA GLN A 131 22.78 2.53 18.86
C GLN A 131 21.63 3.28 18.18
N VAL A 132 20.96 2.66 17.21
CA VAL A 132 19.80 3.27 16.55
C VAL A 132 18.64 3.44 17.54
N PHE A 133 18.42 2.46 18.41
CA PHE A 133 17.41 2.54 19.46
C PHE A 133 17.65 3.69 20.44
N GLU A 134 18.88 3.86 20.94
CA GLU A 134 19.17 4.97 21.85
C GLU A 134 18.94 6.33 21.18
N ARG A 135 19.33 6.49 19.90
CA ARG A 135 19.06 7.72 19.13
C ARG A 135 17.58 8.03 19.00
N LEU A 136 16.74 7.00 18.78
CA LEU A 136 15.29 7.15 18.70
C LEU A 136 14.64 7.54 20.04
N ARG A 137 15.31 7.32 21.17
CA ARG A 137 14.80 7.73 22.50
C ARG A 137 15.19 9.15 22.89
N GLU A 138 16.20 9.70 22.22
CA GLU A 138 16.68 11.07 22.44
C GLU A 138 15.86 12.11 21.65
N THR A 139 15.10 11.68 20.64
CA THR A 139 14.17 12.50 19.84
C THR A 139 12.78 12.57 20.47
#